data_AF-A0A8H4ATP9-F1
#
_entry.id   AF-A0A8H4ATP9-F1
#
_cell.length_a   1.000
_cell.length_b   1.000
_cell.length_c   1.000
_cell.angle_alpha   90.00
_cell.angle_beta   90.00
_cell.angle_gamma   90.00
#
_symmetry.space_group_name_H-M   'P 1'
#
loop_
_entity.id
_entity.type
_entity.pdbx_description
1 polymer ?
#
loop_
_entity_poly.entity_id
_entity_poly.type
_entity_poly.pdbx_seq_one_letter_code
_entity_poly.pdbx_strand_id
1 'polypeptide(L)'
;MRTGGLFRRNTVVTPKRDEDFGDYATVISSEDDPKRLKEYITRLYKSLKEKSKSLRSAYTKLDLLNNEISQEKTRFVDIEDENKSLRDQMQGMADQLASKDELFSQWQAKLVEQTQRERDVLIEEMDEERAQFKERINQLEDALNLANVEITRLTIEMTDLTNSQKKRRISATSTTDENRSSLDILFNGNKNKEDDRYELTKQILEITQRRISLQTELTLLEDKYDDLKIQSNQLTKENQLLRQENDTLKQQIGKKMFMRSLEDVNLNE
;
A
#
# COMPACT_ATOMS: atom_id res chain seq x y z
N MET A 1 -27.40 -10.00 15.23
CA MET A 1 -27.69 -9.16 16.41
C MET A 1 -28.66 -9.91 17.34
N ARG A 2 -28.17 -10.44 18.46
CA ARG A 2 -29.01 -11.09 19.49
C ARG A 2 -28.76 -10.34 20.80
N THR A 3 -29.70 -9.49 21.18
CA THR A 3 -29.73 -8.79 22.47
C THR A 3 -30.35 -9.74 23.50
N GLY A 4 -29.50 -10.50 24.22
CA GLY A 4 -29.91 -11.33 25.34
C GLY A 4 -29.92 -10.51 26.63
N GLY A 5 -31.06 -9.89 26.95
CA GLY A 5 -31.26 -9.17 28.20
C GLY A 5 -31.17 -10.09 29.41
N LEU A 6 -30.24 -9.80 30.32
CA LEU A 6 -30.23 -10.37 31.66
C LEU A 6 -31.35 -9.71 32.48
N PHE A 7 -32.52 -10.34 32.50
CA PHE A 7 -33.52 -10.07 33.53
C PHE A 7 -32.96 -10.51 34.88
N ARG A 8 -32.51 -9.56 35.71
CA ARG A 8 -32.31 -9.80 37.14
C ARG A 8 -33.69 -10.11 37.75
N ARG A 9 -33.84 -11.31 38.31
CA ARG A 9 -35.01 -11.67 39.10
C ARG A 9 -35.07 -10.72 40.30
N ASN A 10 -36.10 -9.87 40.35
CA ASN A 10 -36.48 -9.16 41.57
C ASN A 10 -36.90 -10.22 42.60
N THR A 11 -36.03 -10.50 43.56
CA THR A 11 -36.46 -11.10 44.83
C THR A 11 -37.23 -10.02 45.58
N VAL A 12 -38.55 -10.09 45.53
CA VAL A 12 -39.42 -9.33 46.41
C VAL A 12 -39.10 -9.79 47.83
N VAL A 13 -38.26 -9.01 48.53
CA VAL A 13 -38.13 -9.12 49.98
C VAL A 13 -39.46 -8.64 50.54
N THR A 14 -40.37 -9.58 50.80
CA THR A 14 -41.56 -9.29 51.60
C THR A 14 -41.07 -8.80 52.96
N PRO A 15 -41.33 -7.53 53.36
CA PRO A 15 -41.01 -7.11 54.70
C PRO A 15 -41.89 -7.94 55.64
N LYS A 16 -41.28 -8.67 56.57
CA LYS A 16 -42.02 -9.19 57.72
C LYS A 16 -42.73 -7.99 58.34
N ARG A 17 -44.06 -8.06 58.54
CA ARG A 17 -44.78 -7.03 59.29
C ARG A 17 -44.15 -6.96 60.67
N ASP A 18 -43.32 -5.93 60.88
CA ASP A 18 -42.90 -5.53 62.21
C ASP A 18 -44.16 -5.11 62.96
N GLU A 19 -44.34 -5.64 64.17
CA GLU A 19 -45.47 -5.35 65.08
C GLU A 19 -45.92 -3.88 64.96
N ASP A 20 -47.16 -3.71 64.47
CA ASP A 20 -47.73 -2.41 64.15
C ASP A 20 -47.79 -1.55 65.43
N PHE A 21 -47.19 -0.36 65.38
CA PHE A 21 -47.25 0.63 66.45
C PHE A 21 -48.69 1.08 66.81
N GLY A 22 -49.70 0.65 66.05
CA GLY A 22 -51.11 0.95 66.26
C GLY A 22 -51.71 0.35 67.54
N ASP A 23 -51.17 -0.78 68.03
CA ASP A 23 -51.68 -1.43 69.25
C ASP A 23 -51.17 -0.80 70.55
N TYR A 24 -50.23 0.14 70.47
CA TYR A 24 -49.56 0.69 71.65
C TYR A 24 -50.29 1.85 72.31
N ALA A 25 -50.99 2.68 71.53
CA ALA A 25 -51.79 3.76 72.09
C ALA A 25 -53.03 3.25 72.84
N THR A 26 -53.62 2.15 72.37
CA THR A 26 -54.79 1.50 72.98
C THR A 26 -54.42 0.80 74.28
N VAL A 27 -53.36 -0.01 74.31
CA VAL A 27 -52.89 -0.72 75.52
C VAL A 27 -52.43 0.24 76.62
N ILE A 28 -51.76 1.34 76.29
CA ILE A 28 -51.35 2.37 77.27
C ILE A 28 -52.55 3.08 77.90
N SER A 29 -53.65 3.21 77.16
CA SER A 29 -54.86 3.92 77.62
C SER A 29 -55.82 3.03 78.42
N SER A 30 -55.67 1.70 78.36
CA SER A 30 -56.61 0.73 78.95
C SER A 30 -56.02 -0.22 80.00
N GLU A 31 -54.70 -0.22 80.22
CA GLU A 31 -54.02 -1.13 81.17
C GLU A 31 -53.67 -0.41 82.47
N ASP A 32 -54.26 -0.88 83.58
CA ASP A 32 -54.10 -0.29 84.92
C ASP A 32 -52.97 -0.94 85.75
N ASP A 33 -52.40 -2.07 85.32
CA ASP A 33 -51.28 -2.72 86.02
C ASP A 33 -49.94 -2.01 85.73
N PRO A 34 -49.32 -1.36 86.75
CA PRO A 34 -48.09 -0.58 86.56
C PRO A 34 -46.90 -1.45 86.13
N LYS A 35 -46.89 -2.76 86.43
CA LYS A 35 -45.80 -3.65 86.00
C LYS A 35 -45.87 -3.94 84.51
N ARG A 36 -47.08 -4.23 84.01
CA ARG A 36 -47.33 -4.47 82.57
C ARG A 36 -47.07 -3.23 81.74
N LEU A 37 -47.54 -2.07 82.21
CA LEU A 37 -47.29 -0.80 81.55
C LEU A 37 -45.78 -0.49 81.44
N LYS A 38 -45.02 -0.74 82.52
CA LYS A 38 -43.56 -0.57 82.52
C LYS A 38 -42.85 -1.50 81.53
N GLU A 39 -43.26 -2.77 81.47
CA GLU A 39 -42.71 -3.73 80.52
C GLU A 39 -43.00 -3.30 79.07
N TYR A 40 -44.21 -2.81 78.82
CA TYR A 40 -44.67 -2.33 77.52
C TYR A 40 -43.88 -1.10 77.04
N ILE A 41 -43.74 -0.09 77.91
CA ILE A 41 -42.93 1.10 77.65
C ILE A 41 -41.46 0.71 77.37
N THR A 42 -40.94 -0.29 78.08
CA THR A 42 -39.57 -0.77 77.87
C THR A 42 -39.40 -1.43 76.50
N ARG A 43 -40.38 -2.23 76.05
CA ARG A 43 -40.38 -2.85 74.72
C ARG A 43 -40.47 -1.82 73.60
N LEU A 44 -41.37 -0.84 73.76
CA LEU A 44 -41.48 0.31 72.85
C LEU A 44 -40.17 1.08 72.71
N TYR A 45 -39.54 1.41 73.84
CA TYR A 45 -38.28 2.14 73.84
C TYR A 45 -37.16 1.34 73.15
N LYS A 46 -37.07 0.03 73.39
CA LYS A 46 -36.11 -0.85 72.70
C LYS A 46 -36.35 -0.87 71.19
N SER A 47 -37.60 -1.08 70.76
CA SER A 47 -37.98 -1.08 69.33
C SER A 47 -37.69 0.26 68.66
N LEU A 48 -38.02 1.39 69.31
CA LEU A 48 -37.70 2.73 68.81
C LEU A 48 -36.19 2.94 68.65
N LYS A 49 -35.39 2.50 69.63
CA LYS A 49 -33.93 2.60 69.58
C LYS A 49 -33.34 1.75 68.45
N GLU A 50 -33.85 0.54 68.25
CA GLU A 50 -33.44 -0.35 67.16
C GLU A 50 -33.82 0.20 65.79
N LYS A 51 -35.06 0.67 65.61
CA LYS A 51 -35.51 1.32 64.37
C LYS A 51 -34.71 2.61 64.09
N SER A 52 -34.39 3.40 65.11
CA SER A 52 -33.52 4.58 64.96
C SER A 52 -32.10 4.22 64.50
N LYS A 53 -31.54 3.10 65.00
CA LYS A 53 -30.24 2.59 64.53
C LYS A 53 -30.31 2.09 63.10
N SER A 54 -31.36 1.36 62.75
CA SER A 54 -31.62 0.89 61.38
C SER A 54 -31.77 2.06 60.40
N LEU A 55 -32.53 3.09 60.80
CA LEU A 55 -32.72 4.30 60.02
C LEU A 55 -31.41 5.04 59.75
N ARG A 56 -30.54 5.19 60.76
CA ARG A 56 -29.20 5.78 60.57
C ARG A 56 -28.35 4.97 59.60
N SER A 57 -28.38 3.65 59.70
CA SER A 57 -27.68 2.75 58.77
C SER A 57 -28.21 2.88 57.32
N ALA A 58 -29.53 3.01 57.17
CA ALA A 58 -30.16 3.23 55.87
C ALA A 58 -29.73 4.57 55.26
N TYR A 59 -29.67 5.65 56.05
CA TYR A 59 -29.17 6.95 55.57
C TYR A 59 -27.71 6.87 55.14
N THR A 60 -26.83 6.23 55.92
CA THR A 60 -25.42 6.08 55.52
C THR A 60 -25.27 5.29 54.23
N LYS A 61 -26.12 4.27 54.01
CA LYS A 61 -26.13 3.50 52.76
C LYS A 61 -26.65 4.33 51.58
N LEU A 62 -27.66 5.17 51.81
CA LEU A 62 -28.20 6.08 50.81
C LEU A 62 -27.14 7.10 50.34
N ASP A 63 -26.37 7.65 51.28
CA ASP A 63 -25.29 8.58 50.96
C ASP A 63 -24.18 7.91 50.14
N LEU A 64 -23.79 6.67 50.50
CA LEU A 64 -22.82 5.90 49.74
C LEU A 64 -23.31 5.63 48.30
N LEU A 65 -24.55 5.17 48.14
CA LEU A 65 -25.13 4.90 46.83
C LEU A 65 -25.26 6.17 45.98
N ASN A 66 -25.61 7.30 46.58
CA ASN A 66 -25.66 8.58 45.86
C ASN A 66 -24.28 9.02 45.37
N ASN A 67 -23.23 8.78 46.16
CA ASN A 67 -21.85 9.03 45.74
C ASN A 67 -21.43 8.11 44.60
N GLU A 68 -21.73 6.81 44.69
CA GLU A 68 -21.46 5.85 43.60
C GLU A 68 -22.20 6.23 42.31
N ILE A 69 -23.49 6.59 42.39
CA ILE A 69 -24.27 7.05 41.24
C ILE A 69 -23.63 8.29 40.60
N SER A 70 -23.15 9.22 41.42
CA SER A 70 -22.51 10.44 40.91
C SER A 70 -21.19 10.13 40.20
N GLN A 71 -20.38 9.21 40.74
CA GLN A 71 -19.14 8.76 40.11
C GLN A 71 -19.41 8.01 38.81
N GLU A 72 -20.39 7.10 38.79
CA GLU A 72 -20.77 6.36 37.59
C GLU A 72 -21.33 7.27 36.50
N LYS A 73 -22.07 8.33 36.86
CA LYS A 73 -22.50 9.35 35.88
C LYS A 73 -21.31 10.04 35.21
N THR A 74 -20.29 10.42 35.98
CA THR A 74 -19.08 11.03 35.41
C THR A 74 -18.36 10.05 34.48
N ARG A 75 -18.18 8.80 34.91
CA ARG A 75 -17.58 7.75 34.07
C ARG A 75 -18.35 7.54 32.76
N PHE A 76 -19.68 7.60 32.82
CA PHE A 76 -20.50 7.45 31.63
C PHE A 76 -20.27 8.57 30.63
N VAL A 77 -20.17 9.83 31.10
CA VAL A 77 -19.83 10.98 30.24
C VAL A 77 -18.45 10.81 29.61
N ASP A 78 -17.44 10.42 30.40
CA ASP A 78 -16.08 10.20 29.88
C ASP A 78 -16.06 9.13 28.77
N ILE A 79 -16.82 8.05 28.96
CA ILE A 79 -16.95 6.98 27.96
C ILE A 79 -17.71 7.45 26.72
N GLU A 80 -18.73 8.29 26.85
CA GLU A 80 -19.44 8.87 25.70
C GLU A 80 -18.52 9.79 24.88
N ASP A 81 -17.71 10.62 25.54
CA ASP A 81 -16.74 11.50 24.91
C ASP A 81 -15.62 10.71 24.21
N GLU A 82 -15.09 9.66 24.85
CA GLU A 82 -14.11 8.76 24.24
C GLU A 82 -14.70 8.05 23.01
N ASN A 83 -15.93 7.52 23.11
CA ASN A 83 -16.60 6.89 21.97
C ASN A 83 -16.81 7.87 20.81
N LYS A 84 -17.16 9.12 21.10
CA LYS A 84 -17.31 10.15 20.07
C LYS A 84 -15.97 10.43 19.39
N SER A 85 -14.90 10.63 20.17
CA SER A 85 -13.54 10.83 19.66
C SER A 85 -13.09 9.67 18.78
N LEU A 86 -13.33 8.42 19.21
CA LEU A 86 -12.98 7.24 18.41
C LEU A 86 -13.76 7.18 17.09
N ARG A 87 -15.05 7.55 17.08
CA ARG A 87 -15.84 7.62 15.85
C ARG A 87 -15.31 8.68 14.89
N ASP A 88 -14.96 9.86 15.40
CA ASP A 88 -14.40 10.94 14.59
C ASP A 88 -13.05 10.53 13.98
N GLN A 89 -12.19 9.85 14.77
CA GLN A 89 -10.93 9.30 14.27
C GLN A 89 -11.15 8.22 13.20
N MET A 90 -12.08 7.29 13.42
CA MET A 90 -12.42 6.25 12.43
C MET A 90 -12.94 6.87 11.12
N GLN A 91 -13.76 7.91 11.21
CA GLN A 91 -14.25 8.61 10.02
C GLN A 91 -13.10 9.29 9.27
N GLY A 92 -12.21 9.99 9.98
CA GLY A 92 -11.02 10.61 9.38
C GLY A 92 -10.11 9.60 8.68
N MET A 93 -9.91 8.42 9.28
CA MET A 93 -9.16 7.33 8.65
C MET A 93 -9.86 6.77 7.41
N ALA A 94 -11.19 6.64 7.43
CA ALA A 94 -11.96 6.18 6.28
C ALA A 94 -11.86 7.14 5.10
N ASP A 95 -11.94 8.45 5.36
CA ASP A 95 -11.81 9.49 4.34
C ASP A 95 -10.39 9.51 3.73
N GLN A 96 -9.36 9.34 4.56
CA GLN A 96 -7.98 9.18 4.09
C GLN A 96 -7.80 7.95 3.22
N LEU A 97 -8.39 6.82 3.62
CA LEU A 97 -8.33 5.57 2.85
C LEU A 97 -9.00 5.74 1.49
N ALA A 98 -10.19 6.35 1.44
CA ALA A 98 -10.89 6.64 0.19
C ALA A 98 -10.07 7.56 -0.73
N SER A 99 -9.43 8.60 -0.18
CA SER A 99 -8.54 9.48 -0.96
C SER A 99 -7.32 8.75 -1.52
N LYS A 100 -6.72 7.83 -0.76
CA LYS A 100 -5.59 7.03 -1.22
C LYS A 100 -5.99 6.02 -2.30
N ASP A 101 -7.17 5.43 -2.18
CA ASP A 101 -7.69 4.47 -3.17
C ASP A 101 -7.99 5.15 -4.51
N GLU A 102 -8.52 6.37 -4.48
CA GLU A 102 -8.71 7.20 -5.68
C GLU A 102 -7.38 7.56 -6.35
N LEU A 103 -6.38 8.00 -5.57
CA LEU A 103 -5.04 8.27 -6.09
C LEU A 103 -4.38 7.03 -6.70
N PHE A 104 -4.56 5.88 -6.07
CA PHE A 104 -4.06 4.61 -6.58
C PHE A 104 -4.73 4.23 -7.91
N SER A 105 -6.05 4.38 -8.01
CA SER A 105 -6.81 4.14 -9.25
C SER A 105 -6.33 5.06 -10.38
N GLN A 106 -6.12 6.35 -10.10
CA GLN A 106 -5.58 7.30 -11.07
C GLN A 106 -4.16 6.92 -11.51
N TRP A 107 -3.32 6.46 -10.57
CA TRP A 107 -1.97 6.02 -10.87
C TRP A 107 -1.96 4.77 -11.76
N GLN A 108 -2.82 3.79 -11.47
CA GLN A 108 -2.99 2.61 -12.32
C GLN A 108 -3.42 2.98 -13.74
N ALA A 109 -4.37 3.89 -13.90
CA ALA A 109 -4.81 4.36 -15.22
C ALA A 109 -3.64 4.99 -16.01
N LYS A 110 -2.87 5.87 -15.37
CA LYS A 110 -1.68 6.49 -15.99
C LYS A 110 -0.61 5.48 -16.35
N LEU A 111 -0.38 4.46 -15.51
CA LEU A 111 0.58 3.40 -15.78
C LEU A 111 0.20 2.61 -17.03
N VAL A 112 -1.08 2.20 -17.14
CA VAL A 112 -1.59 1.50 -18.33
C VAL A 112 -1.43 2.35 -19.57
N GLU A 113 -1.78 3.64 -19.50
CA GLU A 113 -1.64 4.58 -20.60
C GLU A 113 -0.18 4.77 -21.04
N GLN A 114 0.75 4.88 -20.07
CA GLN A 114 2.18 4.99 -20.34
C GLN A 114 2.72 3.71 -20.98
N THR A 115 2.40 2.53 -20.44
CA THR A 115 2.83 1.25 -21.01
C THR A 115 2.32 1.06 -22.43
N GLN A 116 1.08 1.50 -22.71
CA GLN A 116 0.55 1.42 -24.06
C GLN A 116 1.31 2.35 -25.01
N ARG A 117 1.58 3.61 -24.62
CA ARG A 117 2.40 4.52 -25.43
C ARG A 117 3.80 3.97 -25.71
N GLU A 118 4.46 3.41 -24.70
CA GLU A 118 5.80 2.83 -24.86
C GLU A 118 5.79 1.65 -25.85
N ARG A 119 4.74 0.82 -25.82
CA ARG A 119 4.55 -0.26 -26.80
C ARG A 119 4.31 0.29 -28.20
N ASP A 120 3.49 1.32 -28.33
CA ASP A 120 3.17 1.90 -29.64
C ASP A 120 4.43 2.50 -30.28
N VAL A 121 5.27 3.21 -29.50
CA VAL A 121 6.56 3.73 -29.97
C VAL A 121 7.51 2.60 -30.39
N LEU A 122 7.62 1.54 -29.59
CA LEU A 122 8.47 0.40 -29.95
C LEU A 122 8.01 -0.29 -31.24
N ILE A 123 6.70 -0.40 -31.46
CA ILE A 123 6.15 -0.95 -32.70
C ILE A 123 6.50 -0.05 -33.88
N GLU A 124 6.35 1.26 -33.74
CA GLU A 124 6.69 2.24 -34.78
C GLU A 124 8.19 2.16 -35.15
N GLU A 125 9.08 2.16 -34.15
CA GLU A 125 10.52 2.00 -34.37
C GLU A 125 10.85 0.66 -35.07
N MET A 126 10.23 -0.44 -34.66
CA MET A 126 10.43 -1.74 -35.28
C MET A 126 9.92 -1.80 -36.72
N ASP A 127 8.81 -1.14 -37.03
CA ASP A 127 8.24 -1.07 -38.36
C ASP A 127 9.11 -0.22 -39.30
N GLU A 128 9.67 0.89 -38.80
CA GLU A 128 10.64 1.71 -39.52
C GLU A 128 11.93 0.93 -39.83
N GLU A 129 12.51 0.24 -38.84
CA GLU A 129 13.69 -0.60 -39.06
C GLU A 129 13.39 -1.72 -40.09
N ARG A 130 12.22 -2.36 -39.98
CA ARG A 130 11.78 -3.36 -40.98
C ARG A 130 11.68 -2.78 -42.38
N ALA A 131 11.15 -1.56 -42.52
CA ALA A 131 11.05 -0.89 -43.81
C ALA A 131 12.44 -0.61 -44.41
N GLN A 132 13.37 -0.10 -43.59
CA GLN A 132 14.76 0.14 -44.01
C GLN A 132 15.48 -1.14 -44.42
N PHE A 133 15.34 -2.22 -43.64
CA PHE A 133 15.93 -3.51 -44.01
C PHE A 133 15.34 -4.05 -45.30
N LYS A 134 14.03 -3.92 -45.51
CA LYS A 134 13.37 -4.36 -46.75
C LYS A 134 13.86 -3.56 -47.95
N GLU A 135 14.01 -2.25 -47.82
CA GLU A 135 14.59 -1.41 -48.86
C GLU A 135 16.03 -1.85 -49.18
N ARG A 136 16.84 -2.10 -48.15
CA ARG A 136 18.22 -2.55 -48.33
C ARG A 136 18.31 -3.91 -49.01
N ILE A 137 17.40 -4.84 -48.68
CA ILE A 137 17.30 -6.13 -49.36
C ILE A 137 17.01 -5.92 -50.84
N ASN A 138 16.01 -5.10 -51.19
CA ASN A 138 15.68 -4.80 -52.59
C ASN A 138 16.89 -4.21 -53.35
N GLN A 139 17.61 -3.26 -52.75
CA GLN A 139 18.83 -2.69 -53.34
C GLN A 139 19.91 -3.75 -53.59
N LEU A 140 20.09 -4.68 -52.66
CA LEU A 140 21.06 -5.78 -52.79
C LEU A 140 20.61 -6.80 -53.85
N GLU A 141 19.31 -7.10 -53.94
CA GLU A 141 18.74 -7.95 -55.00
C GLU A 141 18.94 -7.33 -56.39
N ASP A 142 18.70 -6.02 -56.54
CA ASP A 142 18.95 -5.30 -57.78
C ASP A 142 20.44 -5.30 -58.16
N ALA A 143 21.33 -5.05 -57.19
CA ALA A 143 22.77 -5.11 -57.41
C ALA A 143 23.24 -6.52 -57.81
N LEU A 144 22.68 -7.57 -57.18
CA LEU A 144 22.96 -8.96 -57.53
C LEU A 144 22.47 -9.28 -58.95
N ASN A 145 21.28 -8.83 -59.33
CA ASN A 145 20.75 -8.99 -60.68
C ASN A 145 21.64 -8.31 -61.71
N LEU A 146 22.09 -7.08 -61.46
CA LEU A 146 23.01 -6.36 -62.33
C LEU A 146 24.36 -7.08 -62.47
N ALA A 147 24.92 -7.57 -61.36
CA ALA A 147 26.15 -8.35 -61.36
C ALA A 147 26.00 -9.66 -62.17
N ASN A 148 24.87 -10.35 -62.06
CA ASN A 148 24.59 -11.55 -62.85
C ASN A 148 24.49 -11.26 -64.35
N VAL A 149 23.89 -10.13 -64.74
CA VAL A 149 23.86 -9.67 -66.13
C VAL A 149 25.28 -9.39 -66.62
N GLU A 150 26.11 -8.70 -65.83
CA GLU A 150 27.49 -8.40 -66.22
C GLU A 150 28.37 -9.66 -66.28
N ILE A 151 28.20 -10.62 -65.36
CA ILE A 151 28.85 -11.93 -65.44
C ILE A 151 28.45 -12.64 -66.73
N THR A 152 27.17 -12.60 -67.10
CA THR A 152 26.68 -13.20 -68.34
C THR A 152 27.32 -12.52 -69.56
N ARG A 153 27.38 -11.19 -69.57
CA ARG A 153 28.05 -10.39 -70.62
C ARG A 153 29.53 -10.75 -70.74
N LEU A 154 30.27 -10.72 -69.63
CA LEU A 154 31.69 -11.05 -69.58
C LEU A 154 31.95 -12.51 -69.96
N THR A 155 31.05 -13.42 -69.61
CA THR A 155 31.15 -14.83 -70.01
C THR A 155 31.01 -14.96 -71.52
N ILE A 156 30.02 -14.29 -72.13
CA ILE A 156 29.88 -14.24 -73.60
C ILE A 156 31.14 -13.64 -74.22
N GLU A 157 31.59 -12.49 -73.72
CA GLU A 157 32.79 -11.80 -74.21
C GLU A 157 34.05 -12.69 -74.10
N MET A 158 34.23 -13.41 -72.99
CA MET A 158 35.29 -14.40 -72.83
C MET A 158 35.17 -15.56 -73.81
N THR A 159 33.96 -16.08 -74.07
CA THR A 159 33.78 -17.14 -75.07
C THR A 159 34.10 -16.65 -76.47
N ASP A 160 33.71 -15.42 -76.82
CA ASP A 160 34.00 -14.79 -78.09
C ASP A 160 35.50 -14.48 -78.24
N LEU A 161 36.15 -14.00 -77.18
CA LEU A 161 37.60 -13.83 -77.11
C LEU A 161 38.32 -15.16 -77.23
N THR A 162 37.85 -16.22 -76.59
CA THR A 162 38.45 -17.55 -76.67
C THR A 162 38.30 -18.13 -78.08
N ASN A 163 37.14 -17.97 -78.71
CA ASN A 163 36.90 -18.32 -80.11
C ASN A 163 37.76 -17.48 -81.07
N SER A 164 37.89 -16.19 -80.77
CA SER A 164 38.73 -15.24 -81.51
C SER A 164 40.22 -15.49 -81.28
N GLN A 165 40.65 -15.99 -80.11
CA GLN A 165 42.01 -16.40 -79.80
C GLN A 165 42.32 -17.77 -80.40
N LYS A 166 41.34 -18.67 -80.53
CA LYS A 166 41.48 -19.85 -81.40
C LYS A 166 41.71 -19.45 -82.86
N LYS A 167 41.02 -18.40 -83.35
CA LYS A 167 41.28 -17.79 -84.67
C LYS A 167 42.58 -16.98 -84.73
N ARG A 168 42.99 -16.31 -83.65
CA ARG A 168 44.22 -15.49 -83.55
C ARG A 168 45.47 -16.28 -83.12
N ARG A 169 45.37 -17.51 -82.64
CA ARG A 169 46.54 -18.43 -82.53
C ARG A 169 47.05 -18.87 -83.91
N ILE A 170 46.31 -18.56 -84.98
CA ILE A 170 46.76 -18.64 -86.38
C ILE A 170 47.41 -17.30 -86.83
N SER A 171 47.31 -16.22 -86.06
CA SER A 171 47.75 -14.87 -86.45
C SER A 171 48.17 -14.05 -85.22
N ALA A 172 49.47 -14.11 -84.92
CA ALA A 172 50.13 -13.67 -83.70
C ALA A 172 49.96 -12.19 -83.25
N THR A 173 50.20 -11.98 -81.94
CA THR A 173 50.97 -10.91 -81.25
C THR A 173 50.45 -9.47 -81.05
N SER A 174 50.84 -8.91 -79.88
CA SER A 174 50.97 -7.49 -79.42
C SER A 174 49.73 -6.88 -78.68
N THR A 175 49.81 -6.61 -77.35
CA THR A 175 50.20 -5.35 -76.62
C THR A 175 49.37 -4.13 -77.06
N THR A 176 48.74 -3.28 -76.25
CA THR A 176 48.98 -2.72 -74.90
C THR A 176 47.71 -1.90 -74.57
N ASP A 177 47.01 -2.13 -73.44
CA ASP A 177 45.84 -1.29 -73.07
C ASP A 177 45.62 -1.10 -71.55
N GLU A 178 46.54 -1.54 -70.68
CA GLU A 178 46.30 -1.57 -69.23
C GLU A 178 46.41 -0.22 -68.51
N ASN A 179 46.95 0.83 -69.14
CA ASN A 179 47.29 2.08 -68.43
C ASN A 179 46.14 3.10 -68.32
N ARG A 180 45.01 2.91 -69.01
CA ARG A 180 43.82 3.78 -68.84
C ARG A 180 42.89 3.32 -67.70
N SER A 181 42.84 2.01 -67.46
CA SER A 181 42.01 1.40 -66.40
C SER A 181 42.49 1.79 -65.00
N SER A 182 43.80 1.86 -64.77
CA SER A 182 44.37 2.19 -63.46
C SER A 182 44.03 3.62 -62.98
N LEU A 183 43.87 4.57 -63.91
CA LEU A 183 43.52 5.96 -63.58
C LEU A 183 42.03 6.09 -63.20
N ASP A 184 41.13 5.41 -63.93
CA ASP A 184 39.70 5.36 -63.59
C ASP A 184 39.43 4.61 -62.28
N ILE A 185 40.19 3.54 -61.99
CA ILE A 185 40.12 2.82 -60.71
C ILE A 185 40.60 3.71 -59.54
N LEU A 186 41.61 4.54 -59.74
CA LEU A 186 42.10 5.48 -58.73
C LEU A 186 41.10 6.61 -58.43
N PHE A 187 40.46 7.18 -59.46
CA PHE A 187 39.47 8.25 -59.28
C PHE A 187 38.13 7.75 -58.73
N ASN A 188 37.61 6.60 -59.19
CA ASN A 188 36.42 5.98 -58.59
C ASN A 188 36.72 5.42 -57.19
N GLY A 189 37.91 4.85 -56.97
CA GLY A 189 38.33 4.37 -55.66
C GLY A 189 38.48 5.48 -54.62
N ASN A 190 38.83 6.71 -55.02
CA ASN A 190 38.86 7.86 -54.11
C ASN A 190 37.46 8.39 -53.78
N LYS A 191 36.55 8.42 -54.77
CA LYS A 191 35.15 8.82 -54.55
C LYS A 191 34.42 7.88 -53.58
N ASN A 192 34.55 6.57 -53.81
CA ASN A 192 33.95 5.57 -52.91
C ASN A 192 34.53 5.67 -51.48
N LYS A 193 35.81 6.01 -51.33
CA LYS A 193 36.45 6.24 -50.02
C LYS A 193 36.00 7.52 -49.33
N GLU A 194 35.57 8.53 -50.07
CA GLU A 194 34.98 9.76 -49.52
C GLU A 194 33.55 9.51 -49.06
N ASP A 195 32.76 8.79 -49.86
CA ASP A 195 31.40 8.37 -49.49
C ASP A 195 31.42 7.44 -48.27
N ASP A 196 32.31 6.43 -48.24
CA ASP A 196 32.51 5.55 -47.08
C ASP A 196 32.92 6.34 -45.84
N ARG A 197 33.77 7.38 -45.98
CA ARG A 197 34.16 8.24 -44.86
C ARG A 197 33.00 9.10 -44.37
N TYR A 198 32.17 9.60 -45.27
CA TYR A 198 30.99 10.37 -44.91
C TYR A 198 29.97 9.51 -44.15
N GLU A 199 29.73 8.29 -44.64
CA GLU A 199 28.82 7.33 -43.99
C GLU A 199 29.34 6.90 -42.61
N LEU A 200 30.64 6.63 -42.48
CA LEU A 200 31.26 6.32 -41.20
C LEU A 200 31.14 7.48 -40.21
N THR A 201 31.30 8.72 -40.69
CA THR A 201 31.16 9.92 -39.85
C THR A 201 29.73 10.09 -39.36
N LYS A 202 28.74 9.82 -40.21
CA LYS A 202 27.32 9.83 -39.85
C LYS A 202 27.02 8.78 -38.78
N GLN A 203 27.47 7.54 -38.98
CA GLN A 203 27.31 6.46 -37.99
C GLN A 203 27.97 6.80 -36.65
N ILE A 204 29.17 7.38 -36.65
CA ILE A 204 29.86 7.82 -35.43
C ILE A 204 29.04 8.89 -34.70
N LEU A 205 28.44 9.83 -35.44
CA LEU A 205 27.60 10.88 -34.85
C LEU A 205 26.35 10.28 -34.19
N GLU A 206 25.69 9.36 -34.87
CA GLU A 206 24.48 8.68 -34.42
C GLU A 206 24.75 7.82 -33.17
N ILE A 207 25.84 7.05 -33.17
CA ILE A 207 26.33 6.30 -32.00
C ILE A 207 26.63 7.24 -30.84
N THR A 208 27.26 8.38 -31.12
CA THR A 208 27.60 9.37 -30.08
C THR A 208 26.35 9.97 -29.46
N GLN A 209 25.35 10.30 -30.27
CA GLN A 209 24.08 10.85 -29.80
C GLN A 209 23.29 9.81 -28.99
N ARG A 210 23.22 8.56 -29.46
CA ARG A 210 22.57 7.46 -28.73
C ARG A 210 23.27 7.16 -27.40
N ARG A 211 24.61 7.20 -27.39
CA ARG A 211 25.40 7.07 -26.15
C ARG A 211 25.05 8.16 -25.15
N ILE A 212 24.97 9.42 -25.57
CA ILE A 212 24.63 10.55 -24.68
C ILE A 212 23.22 10.38 -24.10
N SER A 213 22.24 9.95 -24.92
CA SER A 213 20.88 9.69 -24.46
C SER A 213 20.85 8.61 -23.39
N LEU A 214 21.50 7.47 -23.64
CA LEU A 214 21.59 6.36 -22.67
C LEU A 214 22.31 6.78 -21.39
N GLN A 215 23.34 7.63 -21.49
CA GLN A 215 24.07 8.13 -20.33
C GLN A 215 23.19 9.03 -19.47
N THR A 216 22.36 9.86 -20.09
CA THR A 216 21.40 10.73 -19.40
C THR A 216 20.30 9.91 -18.71
N GLU A 217 19.79 8.89 -19.40
CA GLU A 217 18.81 7.97 -18.84
C GLU A 217 19.37 7.18 -17.65
N LEU A 218 20.62 6.72 -17.74
CA LEU A 218 21.30 6.02 -16.65
C LEU A 218 21.42 6.91 -15.40
N THR A 219 21.81 8.18 -15.57
CA THR A 219 21.87 9.14 -14.45
C THR A 219 20.50 9.34 -13.79
N LEU A 220 19.43 9.47 -14.58
CA LEU A 220 18.07 9.60 -14.05
C LEU A 220 17.59 8.34 -13.30
N LEU A 221 18.01 7.16 -13.75
CA LEU A 221 17.72 5.89 -13.08
C LEU A 221 18.51 5.74 -11.79
N GLU A 222 19.77 6.17 -11.75
CA GLU A 222 20.60 6.21 -10.54
C GLU A 222 19.97 7.14 -9.48
N ASP A 223 19.56 8.35 -9.86
CA ASP A 223 18.87 9.29 -8.97
C ASP A 223 17.57 8.68 -8.40
N LYS A 224 16.73 8.07 -9.26
CA LYS A 224 15.51 7.39 -8.81
C LYS A 224 15.81 6.22 -7.88
N TYR A 225 16.87 5.46 -8.13
CA TYR A 225 17.26 4.34 -7.28
C TYR A 225 17.68 4.83 -5.88
N ASP A 226 18.44 5.93 -5.81
CA ASP A 226 18.86 6.52 -4.54
C ASP A 226 17.66 7.06 -3.75
N ASP A 227 16.71 7.73 -4.40
CA ASP A 227 15.45 8.15 -3.78
C ASP A 227 14.66 6.96 -3.21
N LEU A 228 14.50 5.90 -4.01
CA LEU A 228 13.78 4.69 -3.61
C LEU A 228 14.47 4.00 -2.42
N LYS A 229 15.81 4.00 -2.41
CA LYS A 229 16.62 3.45 -1.33
C LYS A 229 16.46 4.25 -0.04
N ILE A 230 16.41 5.58 -0.11
CA ILE A 230 16.11 6.44 1.05
C ILE A 230 14.72 6.12 1.60
N GLN A 231 13.71 6.05 0.72
CA GLN A 231 12.33 5.78 1.11
C GLN A 231 12.17 4.39 1.76
N SER A 232 12.82 3.36 1.19
CA SER A 232 12.82 2.00 1.74
C SER A 232 13.47 1.94 3.13
N ASN A 233 14.58 2.63 3.33
CA ASN A 233 15.23 2.73 4.64
C ASN A 233 14.33 3.42 5.67
N GLN A 234 13.59 4.45 5.26
CA GLN A 234 12.67 5.17 6.14
C GLN A 234 11.47 4.31 6.55
N LEU A 235 10.84 3.62 5.59
CA LEU A 235 9.76 2.65 5.86
C LEU A 235 10.21 1.49 6.75
N THR A 236 11.46 1.05 6.60
CA THR A 236 12.04 -0.01 7.44
C THR A 236 12.19 0.47 8.88
N LYS A 237 12.67 1.70 9.11
CA LYS A 237 12.77 2.30 10.45
C LYS A 237 11.39 2.49 11.08
N GLU A 238 10.43 2.99 10.33
CA GLU A 238 9.05 3.19 10.80
C GLU A 238 8.40 1.87 11.21
N ASN A 239 8.55 0.82 10.39
CA ASN A 239 8.06 -0.51 10.75
C ASN A 239 8.71 -1.07 12.02
N GLN A 240 9.99 -0.81 12.25
CA GLN A 240 10.65 -1.23 13.49
C GLN A 240 10.06 -0.51 14.71
N LEU A 241 9.79 0.80 14.60
CA LEU A 241 9.16 1.58 15.67
C LEU A 241 7.74 1.08 15.96
N LEU A 242 6.92 0.86 14.93
CA LEU A 242 5.56 0.34 15.09
C LEU A 242 5.53 -1.07 15.71
N ARG A 243 6.53 -1.90 15.42
CA ARG A 243 6.69 -3.21 16.08
C ARG A 243 7.02 -3.07 17.56
N GLN A 244 7.96 -2.19 17.91
CA GLN A 244 8.33 -1.91 19.30
C GLN A 244 7.14 -1.34 20.09
N GLU A 245 6.38 -0.43 19.49
CA GLU A 245 5.18 0.13 20.09
C GLU A 245 4.11 -0.95 20.33
N ASN A 246 3.85 -1.81 19.32
CA ASN A 246 2.94 -2.94 19.47
C ASN A 246 3.34 -3.89 20.60
N ASP A 247 4.63 -4.21 20.72
CA ASP A 247 5.12 -5.07 21.80
C ASP A 247 4.94 -4.41 23.16
N THR A 248 5.16 -3.11 23.26
CA THR A 248 4.93 -2.32 24.48
C THR A 248 3.45 -2.31 24.86
N LEU A 249 2.55 -2.08 23.90
CA LEU A 249 1.11 -2.11 24.11
C LEU A 249 0.62 -3.50 24.54
N LYS A 250 1.14 -4.57 23.93
CA LYS A 250 0.84 -5.95 24.36
C LYS A 250 1.27 -6.20 25.81
N GLN A 251 2.45 -5.73 26.22
CA GLN A 251 2.89 -5.84 27.61
C GLN A 251 1.99 -5.06 28.57
N GLN A 252 1.57 -3.85 28.18
CA GLN A 252 0.65 -3.04 28.99
C GLN A 252 -0.73 -3.69 29.14
N ILE A 253 -1.28 -4.24 28.06
CA ILE A 253 -2.54 -4.98 28.08
C ILE A 253 -2.40 -6.22 28.97
N GLY A 254 -1.33 -6.99 28.82
CA GLY A 254 -1.05 -8.15 29.68
C GLY A 254 -0.99 -7.77 31.16
N LYS A 255 -0.29 -6.68 31.50
CA LYS A 255 -0.23 -6.15 32.88
C LYS A 255 -1.61 -5.71 33.39
N LYS A 256 -2.40 -4.99 32.58
CA LYS A 256 -3.76 -4.58 32.96
C LYS A 256 -4.67 -5.78 33.21
N MET A 257 -4.62 -6.80 32.35
CA MET A 257 -5.38 -8.04 32.51
C MET A 257 -4.98 -8.81 33.78
N PHE A 258 -3.68 -8.86 34.07
CA PHE A 258 -3.17 -9.47 35.30
C PHE A 258 -3.63 -8.72 36.56
N MET A 259 -3.55 -7.38 36.57
CA MET A 259 -4.03 -6.56 37.69
C MET A 259 -5.54 -6.74 37.91
N ARG A 260 -6.32 -6.77 36.84
CA ARG A 260 -7.77 -7.04 36.92
C ARG A 260 -8.06 -8.43 37.49
N SER A 261 -7.30 -9.44 37.08
CA SER A 261 -7.44 -10.79 37.65
C SER A 261 -7.09 -10.85 39.13
N LEU A 262 -6.17 -10.02 39.62
CA LEU A 262 -5.85 -9.95 41.05
C LEU A 262 -6.95 -9.23 41.85
N GLU A 263 -7.53 -8.17 41.29
CA GLU A 263 -8.69 -7.49 41.87
C GLU A 263 -9.90 -8.43 41.99
N ASP A 264 -10.16 -9.23 40.94
CA ASP A 264 -11.25 -10.22 40.95
C ASP A 264 -11.04 -11.35 41.98
N VAL A 265 -9.79 -11.68 42.32
CA VAL A 265 -9.46 -12.67 43.37
C VAL A 265 -9.62 -12.05 44.77
N ASN A 266 -9.18 -10.81 44.97
CA ASN A 266 -9.31 -10.11 46.27
C ASN A 266 -10.76 -9.75 46.63
N LEU A 267 -11.68 -9.70 45.67
CA LEU A 267 -13.11 -9.43 45.91
C LEU A 267 -13.92 -10.67 46.32
N ASN A 268 -13.30 -11.86 46.35
CA ASN A 268 -13.95 -13.14 46.68
C ASN A 268 -13.55 -13.71 48.07
N GLU A 269 -12.79 -12.96 48.88
CA GLU A 269 -12.59 -13.20 50.33
C GLU A 269 -13.48 -12.28 51.18
#